data_AF-A0A914Y8V6-F1
#
_entry.id   AF-A0A914Y8V6-F1
#
_cell.length_a   1.000
_cell.length_b   1.000
_cell.length_c   1.000
_cell.angle_alpha   90.00
_cell.angle_beta   90.00
_cell.angle_gamma   90.00
#
_symmetry.space_group_name_H-M   'P 1'
#
loop_
_entity.id
_entity.type
_entity.pdbx_description
1 polymer ?
#
loop_
_entity_poly.entity_id
_entity_poly.type
_entity_poly.pdbx_seq_one_letter_code
_entity_poly.pdbx_strand_id
1 'polypeptide(L)'
;MLRTAILISAVFAVGFCCDAFPNKTDTTLNWFPSCTSKITVYSLVAQDKSGNAEYPIHLSAPLYALVNLTNSGSVYNQMKLTTNLWSWGGWSGCDWHSLPTLGMLSNLDACTNGIPCPIPQGNQQLTITMDFTKFGNIIGLLQDDQPYQIQQVITAPNGDTLCITVQARARIK
;
A
#
# COMPACT_ATOMS: atom_id res chain seq x y z
N MET A 1 -68.43 9.42 9.71
CA MET A 1 -67.34 10.24 10.28
C MET A 1 -66.03 9.49 10.07
N LEU A 2 -65.32 9.80 8.99
CA LEU A 2 -64.04 9.16 8.66
C LEU A 2 -62.96 10.22 8.87
N ARG A 3 -62.13 10.07 9.90
CA ARG A 3 -60.97 10.95 10.13
C ARG A 3 -59.71 10.12 9.99
N THR A 4 -58.96 10.51 8.98
CA THR A 4 -57.78 9.90 8.37
C THR A 4 -56.64 9.79 9.39
N ALA A 5 -56.10 8.59 9.56
CA ALA A 5 -54.84 8.38 10.27
C ALA A 5 -53.69 8.66 9.29
N ILE A 6 -52.90 9.71 9.57
CA ILE A 6 -51.69 10.03 8.81
C ILE A 6 -50.54 9.23 9.43
N LEU A 7 -50.12 8.15 8.76
CA LEU A 7 -48.91 7.40 9.08
C LEU A 7 -47.70 8.12 8.49
N ILE A 8 -46.93 8.81 9.34
CA ILE A 8 -45.63 9.39 8.98
C ILE A 8 -44.60 8.24 8.98
N SER A 9 -44.27 7.72 7.80
CA SER A 9 -43.13 6.81 7.65
C SER A 9 -41.84 7.62 7.62
N ALA A 10 -41.11 7.64 8.75
CA ALA A 10 -39.74 8.14 8.80
C ALA A 10 -38.82 7.14 8.09
N VAL A 11 -38.46 7.44 6.84
CA VAL A 11 -37.41 6.72 6.12
C VAL A 11 -36.07 7.15 6.72
N PHE A 12 -35.55 6.37 7.66
CA PHE A 12 -34.15 6.45 8.05
C PHE A 12 -33.33 5.93 6.86
N ALA A 13 -32.89 6.83 5.99
CA ALA A 13 -31.80 6.54 5.09
C ALA A 13 -30.55 6.36 5.94
N VAL A 14 -30.26 5.11 6.32
CA VAL A 14 -28.95 4.75 6.86
C VAL A 14 -27.99 4.89 5.68
N GLY A 15 -27.46 6.10 5.49
CA GLY A 15 -26.38 6.31 4.54
C GLY A 15 -25.24 5.42 4.99
N PHE A 16 -24.94 4.38 4.22
CA PHE A 16 -23.67 3.67 4.31
C PHE A 16 -22.56 4.61 3.84
N CYS A 17 -22.29 5.67 4.61
CA CYS A 17 -21.10 6.47 4.44
C CYS A 17 -19.94 5.61 4.90
N CYS A 18 -19.08 5.24 3.96
CA CYS A 18 -17.82 4.60 4.28
C CYS A 18 -16.99 5.51 5.19
N ASP A 19 -16.25 4.92 6.13
CA ASP A 19 -15.18 5.65 6.79
C ASP A 19 -14.25 6.20 5.72
N ALA A 20 -14.07 7.53 5.70
CA ALA A 20 -13.23 8.17 4.67
C ALA A 20 -11.79 7.64 4.71
N PHE A 21 -11.33 7.21 5.88
CA PHE A 21 -10.00 6.66 6.12
C PHE A 21 -10.11 5.33 6.88
N PRO A 22 -10.17 4.18 6.18
CA PRO A 22 -10.27 2.87 6.82
C PRO A 22 -9.03 2.60 7.67
N ASN A 23 -9.17 1.75 8.69
CA ASN A 23 -8.04 1.30 9.53
C ASN A 23 -7.22 2.45 10.16
N LYS A 24 -7.84 3.62 10.42
CA LYS A 24 -7.15 4.81 10.95
C LYS A 24 -6.01 5.32 10.07
N THR A 25 -6.18 5.17 8.75
CA THR A 25 -5.27 5.75 7.75
C THR A 25 -5.35 7.26 7.69
N ASP A 26 -6.17 7.94 8.50
CA ASP A 26 -6.12 9.39 8.64
C ASP A 26 -4.87 9.85 9.42
N THR A 27 -4.36 8.99 10.30
CA THR A 27 -3.32 9.31 11.30
C THR A 27 -2.16 8.32 11.33
N THR A 28 -2.34 7.11 10.80
CA THR A 28 -1.33 6.04 10.91
C THR A 28 -1.14 5.26 9.62
N LEU A 29 0.13 4.94 9.32
CA LEU A 29 0.47 3.93 8.34
C LEU A 29 0.31 2.55 8.96
N ASN A 30 -0.46 1.69 8.31
CA ASN A 30 -0.63 0.30 8.70
C ASN A 30 0.09 -0.60 7.70
N TRP A 31 0.68 -1.68 8.16
CA TRP A 31 1.29 -2.68 7.28
C TRP A 31 1.14 -4.08 7.85
N PHE A 32 1.12 -5.08 6.97
CA PHE A 32 1.05 -6.48 7.35
C PHE A 32 1.64 -7.37 6.26
N PRO A 33 2.24 -8.53 6.64
CA PRO A 33 2.60 -9.55 5.67
C PRO A 33 1.33 -10.09 5.00
N SER A 34 1.36 -10.25 3.68
CA SER A 34 0.22 -10.72 2.89
C SER A 34 0.47 -12.05 2.16
N CYS A 35 1.58 -12.71 2.47
CA CYS A 35 1.84 -14.11 2.11
C CYS A 35 2.86 -14.75 3.06
N THR A 36 3.01 -16.07 2.96
CA THR A 36 4.07 -16.80 3.68
C THR A 36 5.43 -16.52 3.05
N SER A 37 6.41 -16.14 3.88
CA SER A 37 7.73 -15.70 3.44
C SER A 37 8.84 -16.27 4.33
N LYS A 38 10.04 -16.46 3.76
CA LYS A 38 11.28 -16.76 4.50
C LYS A 38 11.95 -15.50 5.06
N ILE A 39 11.48 -14.33 4.65
CA ILE A 39 11.83 -13.04 5.23
C ILE A 39 10.74 -12.63 6.21
N THR A 40 11.12 -12.39 7.46
CA THR A 40 10.25 -11.84 8.51
C THR A 40 10.54 -10.36 8.69
N VAL A 41 9.51 -9.52 8.56
CA VAL A 41 9.61 -8.08 8.81
C VAL A 41 9.12 -7.78 10.21
N TYR A 42 9.89 -6.99 10.96
CA TYR A 42 9.58 -6.60 12.33
C TYR A 42 9.08 -5.17 12.45
N SER A 43 9.57 -4.28 11.58
CA SER A 43 9.08 -2.90 11.51
C SER A 43 9.25 -2.32 10.11
N LEU A 44 8.37 -1.36 9.80
CA LEU A 44 8.37 -0.58 8.58
C LEU A 44 8.00 0.86 8.98
N VAL A 45 8.86 1.81 8.62
CA VAL A 45 8.64 3.25 8.85
C VAL A 45 8.80 3.97 7.53
N ALA A 46 7.79 4.72 7.13
CA ALA A 46 7.87 5.63 5.97
C ALA A 46 8.77 6.83 6.31
N GLN A 47 9.62 7.22 5.37
CA GLN A 47 10.59 8.29 5.52
C GLN A 47 10.63 9.20 4.29
N ASP A 48 10.91 10.48 4.56
CA ASP A 48 11.29 11.44 3.53
C ASP A 48 12.73 11.22 3.03
N LYS A 49 13.16 12.01 2.04
CA LYS A 49 14.53 11.97 1.51
C LYS A 49 15.62 12.26 2.55
N SER A 50 15.29 12.94 3.64
CA SER A 50 16.22 13.27 4.72
C SER A 50 16.27 12.19 5.80
N GLY A 51 15.44 11.14 5.69
CA GLY A 51 15.34 10.06 6.67
C GLY A 51 14.41 10.36 7.85
N ASN A 52 13.67 11.47 7.82
CA ASN A 52 12.68 11.77 8.86
C ASN A 52 11.43 10.93 8.63
N ALA A 53 10.75 10.52 9.71
CA ALA A 53 9.46 9.84 9.59
C ALA A 53 8.47 10.72 8.83
N GLU A 54 7.80 10.13 7.83
CA GLU A 54 6.89 10.85 6.95
C GLU A 54 5.46 10.33 7.12
N TYR A 55 4.54 11.24 7.40
CA TYR A 55 3.10 10.99 7.35
C TYR A 55 2.31 12.30 7.17
N PRO A 56 1.29 12.35 6.29
CA PRO A 56 0.93 11.36 5.26
C PRO A 56 2.06 11.15 4.24
N ILE A 57 2.02 10.05 3.49
CA ILE A 57 3.05 9.75 2.48
C ILE A 57 2.83 10.60 1.22
N HIS A 58 3.91 11.03 0.55
CA HIS A 58 3.81 11.74 -0.73
C HIS A 58 4.20 10.83 -1.89
N LEU A 59 3.26 10.49 -2.77
CA LEU A 59 3.52 9.64 -3.94
C LEU A 59 4.00 10.43 -5.16
N SER A 60 3.98 11.77 -5.09
CA SER A 60 4.54 12.67 -6.09
C SER A 60 6.07 12.77 -6.05
N ALA A 61 6.70 12.14 -5.05
CA ALA A 61 8.14 12.04 -4.89
C ALA A 61 8.55 10.60 -4.53
N PRO A 62 9.84 10.24 -4.62
CA PRO A 62 10.33 8.97 -4.10
C PRO A 62 10.04 8.86 -2.60
N LEU A 63 9.31 7.81 -2.22
CA LEU A 63 9.02 7.44 -0.84
C LEU A 63 10.05 6.42 -0.35
N TYR A 64 10.57 6.62 0.85
CA TYR A 64 11.53 5.70 1.46
C TYR A 64 10.84 4.91 2.58
N ALA A 65 11.15 3.62 2.70
CA ALA A 65 10.67 2.76 3.77
C ALA A 65 11.86 2.11 4.48
N LEU A 66 12.08 2.47 5.74
CA LEU A 66 13.05 1.81 6.60
C LEU A 66 12.43 0.53 7.15
N VAL A 67 13.02 -0.61 6.79
CA VAL A 67 12.50 -1.93 7.13
C VAL A 67 13.53 -2.69 7.96
N ASN A 68 13.12 -3.13 9.16
CA ASN A 68 13.90 -4.08 9.95
C ASN A 68 13.36 -5.48 9.69
N LEU A 69 14.23 -6.39 9.27
CA LEU A 69 13.84 -7.74 8.86
C LEU A 69 14.91 -8.78 9.19
N THR A 70 14.51 -10.04 9.13
CA THR A 70 15.41 -11.20 9.15
C THR A 70 15.14 -12.06 7.94
N ASN A 71 16.20 -12.39 7.22
CA ASN A 71 16.15 -13.35 6.14
C ASN A 71 16.61 -14.74 6.63
N SER A 72 15.68 -15.69 6.69
CA SER A 72 15.94 -17.11 7.02
C SER A 72 16.03 -18.02 5.80
N GLY A 73 15.88 -17.45 4.60
CA GLY A 73 15.95 -18.16 3.32
C GLY A 73 17.34 -18.11 2.72
N SER A 74 17.43 -18.03 1.39
CA SER A 74 18.70 -17.91 0.66
C SER A 74 19.18 -16.47 0.60
N VAL A 75 20.43 -16.24 0.16
CA VAL A 75 20.87 -14.89 -0.24
C VAL A 75 20.19 -14.52 -1.55
N TYR A 76 19.42 -13.43 -1.55
CA TYR A 76 18.65 -13.01 -2.70
C TYR A 76 19.38 -11.91 -3.49
N ASN A 77 20.01 -12.29 -4.60
CA ASN A 77 20.76 -11.38 -5.47
C ASN A 77 19.94 -10.79 -6.62
N GLN A 78 18.88 -11.49 -7.01
CA GLN A 78 18.00 -11.15 -8.12
C GLN A 78 16.58 -11.49 -7.69
N MET A 79 15.65 -10.56 -7.88
CA MET A 79 14.25 -10.73 -7.52
C MET A 79 13.38 -9.94 -8.50
N LYS A 80 12.12 -10.36 -8.63
CA LYS A 80 11.09 -9.64 -9.37
C LYS A 80 10.15 -8.93 -8.42
N LEU A 81 9.83 -7.68 -8.72
CA LEU A 81 8.92 -6.82 -7.98
C LEU A 81 7.62 -6.66 -8.75
N THR A 82 6.50 -6.95 -8.09
CA THR A 82 5.17 -6.56 -8.54
C THR A 82 4.52 -5.67 -7.49
N THR A 83 4.11 -4.47 -7.88
CA THR A 83 3.34 -3.55 -7.05
C THR A 83 1.88 -3.53 -7.50
N ASN A 84 1.00 -3.88 -6.59
CA ASN A 84 -0.44 -3.74 -6.77
C ASN A 84 -0.95 -2.53 -5.98
N LEU A 85 -1.93 -1.81 -6.52
CA LEU A 85 -2.47 -0.59 -5.93
C LEU A 85 -3.98 -0.71 -5.78
N TRP A 86 -4.52 -0.19 -4.68
CA TRP A 86 -5.97 -0.10 -4.47
C TRP A 86 -6.35 1.25 -3.88
N SER A 87 -7.53 1.73 -4.26
CA SER A 87 -8.22 2.85 -3.64
C SER A 87 -9.33 2.35 -2.72
N TRP A 88 -9.61 3.07 -1.65
CA TRP A 88 -10.74 2.78 -0.78
C TRP A 88 -12.03 3.41 -1.31
N GLY A 89 -13.14 2.69 -1.16
CA GLY A 89 -14.48 3.21 -1.39
C GLY A 89 -14.83 3.35 -2.87
N GLY A 90 -16.03 3.86 -3.12
CA GLY A 90 -16.56 4.04 -4.47
C GLY A 90 -18.03 3.62 -4.55
N TRP A 91 -18.56 3.63 -5.78
CA TRP A 91 -19.95 3.26 -6.05
C TRP A 91 -20.31 1.82 -5.66
N SER A 92 -19.31 0.93 -5.58
CA SER A 92 -19.45 -0.49 -5.23
C SER A 92 -19.39 -0.80 -3.73
N GLY A 93 -19.16 0.20 -2.87
CA GLY A 93 -19.16 0.04 -1.41
C GLY A 93 -17.85 0.41 -0.71
N CYS A 94 -17.77 0.06 0.57
CA CYS A 94 -16.66 0.39 1.46
C CYS A 94 -15.62 -0.74 1.48
N ASP A 95 -14.89 -0.86 0.37
CA ASP A 95 -13.84 -1.88 0.23
C ASP A 95 -12.65 -1.32 -0.57
N TRP A 96 -11.56 -2.08 -0.58
CA TRP A 96 -10.37 -1.80 -1.38
C TRP A 96 -10.58 -2.27 -2.83
N HIS A 97 -10.56 -1.32 -3.75
CA HIS A 97 -10.74 -1.59 -5.18
C HIS A 97 -9.43 -1.46 -5.93
N SER A 98 -9.08 -2.50 -6.69
CA SER A 98 -7.83 -2.57 -7.45
C SER A 98 -7.78 -1.47 -8.51
N LEU A 99 -6.66 -0.76 -8.56
CA LEU A 99 -6.38 0.24 -9.57
C LEU A 99 -5.60 -0.40 -10.72
N PRO A 100 -6.02 -0.18 -11.98
CA PRO A 100 -5.37 -0.80 -13.12
C PRO A 100 -3.99 -0.17 -13.37
N THR A 101 -2.94 -0.91 -13.02
CA THR A 101 -1.54 -0.52 -13.32
C THR A 101 -1.15 -0.84 -14.78
N LEU A 102 -2.03 -1.53 -15.52
CA LEU A 102 -1.82 -1.97 -16.91
C LEU A 102 -0.50 -2.73 -17.12
N GLY A 103 -0.06 -3.46 -16.09
CA GLY A 103 1.18 -4.24 -16.12
C GLY A 103 2.47 -3.43 -15.92
N MET A 104 2.40 -2.10 -15.85
CA MET A 104 3.57 -1.23 -15.69
C MET A 104 4.35 -1.48 -14.39
N LEU A 105 3.66 -1.97 -13.35
CA LEU A 105 4.25 -2.29 -12.05
C LEU A 105 4.42 -3.79 -11.82
N SER A 106 4.38 -4.62 -12.86
CA SER A 106 4.46 -6.08 -12.73
C SER A 106 5.81 -6.61 -13.22
N ASN A 107 6.36 -7.60 -12.50
CA ASN A 107 7.58 -8.33 -12.86
C ASN A 107 8.80 -7.43 -13.15
N LEU A 108 8.87 -6.28 -12.50
CA LEU A 108 10.01 -5.37 -12.56
C LEU A 108 11.22 -6.02 -11.91
N ASP A 109 12.43 -5.63 -12.29
CA ASP A 109 13.62 -6.04 -11.57
C ASP A 109 13.67 -5.31 -10.21
N ALA A 110 13.58 -6.05 -9.10
CA ALA A 110 13.46 -5.45 -7.78
C ALA A 110 14.70 -4.64 -7.38
N CYS A 111 15.89 -5.13 -7.76
CA CYS A 111 17.18 -4.55 -7.39
C CYS A 111 17.42 -3.18 -8.03
N THR A 112 16.89 -2.98 -9.22
CA THR A 112 16.93 -1.71 -9.97
C THR A 112 15.72 -0.81 -9.71
N ASN A 113 14.68 -1.34 -9.04
CA ASN A 113 13.46 -0.64 -8.68
C ASN A 113 13.31 -0.47 -7.15
N GLY A 114 14.44 -0.22 -6.49
CA GLY A 114 14.46 0.35 -5.14
C GLY A 114 14.58 -0.66 -3.99
N ILE A 115 14.68 -1.96 -4.26
CA ILE A 115 15.03 -2.96 -3.25
C ILE A 115 16.56 -3.11 -3.21
N PRO A 116 17.23 -2.87 -2.07
CA PRO A 116 18.66 -3.13 -1.96
C PRO A 116 18.96 -4.62 -2.18
N CYS A 117 19.89 -4.90 -3.08
CA CYS A 117 20.37 -6.25 -3.37
C CYS A 117 21.89 -6.34 -3.18
N PRO A 118 22.41 -7.49 -2.69
CA PRO A 118 21.64 -8.64 -2.24
C PRO A 118 20.92 -8.40 -0.91
N ILE A 119 19.86 -9.18 -0.65
CA ILE A 119 19.33 -9.36 0.71
C ILE A 119 20.10 -10.54 1.35
N PRO A 120 21.12 -10.29 2.19
CA PRO A 120 21.87 -11.35 2.86
C PRO A 120 20.98 -12.14 3.84
N GLN A 121 21.46 -13.29 4.30
CA GLN A 121 20.85 -14.02 5.41
C GLN A 121 21.05 -13.27 6.74
N GLY A 122 20.13 -13.47 7.68
CA GLY A 122 20.20 -12.90 9.02
C GLY A 122 19.47 -11.57 9.18
N ASN A 123 19.65 -10.98 10.37
CA ASN A 123 19.00 -9.74 10.79
C ASN A 123 19.65 -8.54 10.10
N GLN A 124 18.84 -7.64 9.58
CA GLN A 124 19.32 -6.45 8.90
C GLN A 124 18.27 -5.34 8.88
N GLN A 125 18.74 -4.15 8.54
CA GLN A 125 17.91 -3.00 8.25
C GLN A 125 18.15 -2.58 6.81
N LEU A 126 17.08 -2.39 6.04
CA LEU A 126 17.14 -1.98 4.64
C LEU A 126 16.27 -0.74 4.44
N THR A 127 16.72 0.18 3.59
CA THR A 127 15.89 1.27 3.08
C THR A 127 15.40 0.89 1.69
N ILE A 128 14.09 0.64 1.58
CA ILE A 128 13.43 0.41 0.30
C ILE A 128 12.99 1.75 -0.28
N THR A 129 13.18 1.95 -1.58
CA THR A 129 12.69 3.14 -2.28
C THR A 129 11.52 2.77 -3.17
N MET A 130 10.38 3.43 -2.99
CA MET A 130 9.22 3.35 -3.88
C MET A 130 9.12 4.67 -4.65
N ASP A 131 9.47 4.62 -5.93
CA ASP A 131 9.47 5.79 -6.79
C ASP A 131 8.37 5.66 -7.86
N PHE A 132 7.20 6.22 -7.55
CA PHE A 132 6.07 6.25 -8.47
C PHE A 132 6.20 7.35 -9.54
N THR A 133 7.16 8.27 -9.44
CA THR A 133 7.29 9.37 -10.41
C THR A 133 7.67 8.86 -11.79
N LYS A 134 8.28 7.66 -11.86
CA LYS A 134 8.56 6.94 -13.11
C LYS A 134 7.30 6.43 -13.81
N PHE A 135 6.16 6.43 -13.11
CA PHE A 135 4.89 5.91 -13.59
C PHE A 135 3.82 7.00 -13.57
N GLY A 136 4.09 8.15 -14.21
CA GLY A 136 3.22 9.33 -14.20
C GLY A 136 1.76 9.05 -14.60
N ASN A 137 1.52 8.09 -15.48
CA ASN A 137 0.16 7.65 -15.83
C ASN A 137 -0.60 7.09 -14.62
N ILE A 138 0.08 6.36 -13.73
CA ILE A 138 -0.52 5.78 -12.52
C ILE A 138 -0.80 6.89 -11.52
N ILE A 139 0.17 7.80 -11.31
CA ILE A 139 -0.01 8.98 -10.45
C ILE A 139 -1.20 9.84 -10.92
N GLY A 140 -1.39 10.00 -12.22
CA GLY A 140 -2.53 10.73 -12.80
C GLY A 140 -3.90 10.11 -12.52
N LEU A 141 -3.97 8.83 -12.12
CA LEU A 141 -5.21 8.16 -11.71
C LEU A 141 -5.53 8.37 -10.23
N LEU A 142 -4.55 8.79 -9.43
CA LEU A 142 -4.69 8.92 -7.99
C LEU A 142 -5.31 10.28 -7.64
N GLN A 143 -6.29 10.26 -6.74
CA GLN A 143 -6.84 11.44 -6.13
C GLN A 143 -5.94 11.89 -4.97
N ASP A 144 -5.80 13.20 -4.81
CA ASP A 144 -5.05 13.76 -3.70
C ASP A 144 -5.80 13.54 -2.38
N ASP A 145 -5.05 13.37 -1.30
CA ASP A 145 -5.55 13.27 0.07
C ASP A 145 -6.47 12.08 0.35
N GLN A 146 -6.17 10.92 -0.23
CA GLN A 146 -6.97 9.70 -0.09
C GLN A 146 -6.18 8.55 0.55
N PRO A 147 -6.87 7.59 1.18
CA PRO A 147 -6.24 6.35 1.62
C PRO A 147 -5.97 5.41 0.43
N TYR A 148 -4.74 4.88 0.40
CA TYR A 148 -4.31 3.90 -0.59
C TYR A 148 -3.79 2.65 0.10
N GLN A 149 -4.02 1.50 -0.55
CA GLN A 149 -3.34 0.27 -0.24
C GLN A 149 -2.31 -0.02 -1.33
N ILE A 150 -1.10 -0.37 -0.92
CA ILE A 150 0.01 -0.74 -1.78
C ILE A 150 0.50 -2.11 -1.34
N GLN A 151 0.49 -3.09 -2.24
CA GLN A 151 1.06 -4.41 -1.97
C GLN A 151 2.30 -4.59 -2.83
N GLN A 152 3.41 -4.85 -2.18
CA GLN A 152 4.64 -5.27 -2.82
C GLN A 152 4.74 -6.79 -2.76
N VAL A 153 4.89 -7.43 -3.90
CA VAL A 153 5.18 -8.86 -4.04
C VAL A 153 6.56 -9.00 -4.67
N ILE A 154 7.50 -9.55 -3.91
CA ILE A 154 8.89 -9.72 -4.31
C ILE A 154 9.17 -11.22 -4.42
N THR A 155 9.50 -11.71 -5.61
CA THR A 155 9.71 -13.14 -5.87
C THR A 155 11.14 -13.39 -6.36
N ALA A 156 11.84 -14.30 -5.72
CA ALA A 156 13.17 -14.75 -6.11
C ALA A 156 13.09 -15.89 -7.16
N PRO A 157 14.15 -16.12 -7.96
CA PRO A 157 14.20 -17.19 -8.96
C PRO A 157 13.98 -18.60 -8.38
N ASN A 158 14.30 -18.82 -7.11
CA ASN A 158 14.07 -20.09 -6.43
C ASN A 158 12.61 -20.30 -5.96
N GLY A 159 11.72 -19.35 -6.25
CA GLY A 159 10.30 -19.38 -5.89
C GLY A 159 9.97 -18.76 -4.52
N ASP A 160 10.97 -18.42 -3.71
CA ASP A 160 10.71 -17.72 -2.44
C ASP A 160 10.06 -16.37 -2.72
N THR A 161 9.07 -16.01 -1.92
CA THR A 161 8.31 -14.77 -2.09
C THR A 161 8.18 -14.02 -0.77
N LEU A 162 8.28 -12.69 -0.82
CA LEU A 162 7.95 -11.75 0.24
C LEU A 162 6.79 -10.88 -0.22
N CYS A 163 5.69 -10.84 0.55
CA CYS A 163 4.57 -9.95 0.28
C CYS A 163 4.28 -9.07 1.49
N ILE A 164 4.25 -7.76 1.27
CA ILE A 164 3.91 -6.77 2.29
C ILE A 164 2.81 -5.88 1.72
N THR A 165 1.74 -5.73 2.48
CA THR A 165 0.69 -4.76 2.21
C THR A 165 0.84 -3.59 3.16
N VAL A 166 0.78 -2.37 2.61
CA VAL A 166 0.81 -1.10 3.33
C VAL A 166 -0.48 -0.36 3.02
N GLN A 167 -1.07 0.26 4.04
CA GLN A 167 -2.23 1.14 3.93
C GLN A 167 -1.90 2.47 4.59
N ALA A 168 -2.05 3.57 3.86
CA ALA A 168 -1.75 4.91 4.34
C ALA A 168 -2.56 5.97 3.60
N ARG A 169 -2.77 7.12 4.23
CA ARG A 169 -3.18 8.34 3.53
C ARG A 169 -2.02 8.86 2.69
N ALA A 170 -2.30 9.15 1.42
CA ALA A 170 -1.32 9.68 0.49
C ALA A 170 -1.70 11.07 -0.04
N ARG A 171 -0.67 11.87 -0.30
CA ARG A 171 -0.72 13.13 -1.04
C ARG A 171 -0.07 12.95 -2.41
N ILE A 172 -0.67 13.55 -3.42
CA ILE A 172 -0.28 13.46 -4.84
C ILE A 172 0.13 14.84 -5.40
N LYS A 173 -0.17 15.92 -4.67
CA LYS A 173 0.16 17.31 -5.03
C LYS A 173 1.13 17.91 -4.04
#